data_AF-A0A330MNG3-F1
#
_entry.id   AF-A0A330MNG3-F1
#
_cell.length_a   1.000
_cell.length_b   1.000
_cell.length_c   1.000
_cell.angle_alpha   90.00
_cell.angle_beta   90.00
_cell.angle_gamma   90.00
#
_symmetry.space_group_name_H-M   'P 1'
#
loop_
_entity.id
_entity.type
_entity.pdbx_description
1 polymer ?
#
loop_
_entity_poly.entity_id
_entity_poly.type
_entity_poly.pdbx_seq_one_letter_code
_entity_poly.pdbx_strand_id
1 'polypeptide(L)' 'MLSWFRKKSKVEVLKERYTLLMKKSYETALKDITKSEKVHHQADKLFREIKYLTFQHGDK' A
#
# COMPACT_ATOMS: atom_id res chain seq x y z
N MET A 1 -15.23 27.45 7.29
CA MET A 1 -14.14 26.79 6.52
C MET A 1 -14.01 25.34 7.03
N LEU A 2 -14.98 24.47 6.70
CA LEU A 2 -15.20 23.18 7.40
C LEU A 2 -15.47 22.00 6.44
N SER A 3 -15.07 22.11 5.18
CA SER A 3 -15.17 21.01 4.22
C SER A 3 -13.78 20.47 3.91
N TRP A 4 -13.29 19.43 4.62
CA TRP A 4 -12.35 18.49 3.98
C TRP A 4 -12.11 17.15 4.71
N PHE A 5 -13.05 16.62 5.51
CA PHE A 5 -13.00 15.19 5.84
C PHE A 5 -13.64 14.37 4.72
N ARG A 6 -13.04 14.38 3.51
CA ARG A 6 -13.43 13.43 2.48
C ARG A 6 -13.09 12.02 2.96
N LYS A 7 -14.05 11.11 2.94
CA LYS A 7 -13.78 9.68 3.16
C LYS A 7 -12.78 9.22 2.11
N LYS A 8 -11.67 8.63 2.57
CA LYS A 8 -10.67 8.02 1.70
C LYS A 8 -11.33 6.94 0.85
N SER A 9 -11.03 6.95 -0.44
CA SER A 9 -11.38 5.87 -1.34
C SER A 9 -10.66 4.59 -0.94
N LYS A 10 -11.18 3.43 -1.37
CA LYS A 10 -10.55 2.13 -1.12
C LYS A 10 -9.10 2.10 -1.63
N VAL A 11 -8.84 2.71 -2.79
CA VAL A 11 -7.51 2.80 -3.40
C VAL A 11 -6.55 3.64 -2.53
N GLU A 12 -7.01 4.76 -1.98
CA GLU A 12 -6.18 5.59 -1.08
C GLU A 12 -5.81 4.84 0.19
N VAL A 13 -6.76 4.11 0.80
CA VAL A 13 -6.48 3.27 1.97
C VAL A 13 -5.46 2.17 1.66
N LEU A 14 -5.57 1.55 0.48
CA LEU A 14 -4.61 0.52 0.06
C LEU A 14 -3.21 1.12 -0.19
N LYS A 15 -3.12 2.31 -0.80
CA LYS A 15 -1.85 3.02 -1.02
C LYS A 15 -1.16 3.37 0.30
N GLU A 16 -1.91 3.85 1.30
CA GLU A 16 -1.36 4.14 2.62
C GLU A 16 -0.80 2.88 3.30
N ARG A 17 -1.55 1.78 3.27
CA ARG A 17 -1.11 0.50 3.82
C ARG A 17 0.13 -0.03 3.11
N TYR A 18 0.17 0.08 1.78
CA TYR A 18 1.35 -0.27 0.99
C TYR A 18 2.58 0.53 1.44
N THR A 19 2.46 1.86 1.55
CA THR A 19 3.56 2.72 1.97
C THR A 19 4.06 2.37 3.37
N LEU A 20 3.15 2.10 4.32
CA LEU A 20 3.51 1.69 5.67
C LEU A 20 4.26 0.36 5.69
N LEU A 21 3.83 -0.62 4.90
CA LEU A 21 4.52 -1.91 4.81
C LEU A 21 5.90 -1.76 4.16
N MET A 22 6.03 -0.97 3.08
CA MET A 22 7.32 -0.72 2.43
C MET A 22 8.31 -0.01 3.35
N LYS A 23 7.83 0.98 4.12
CA LYS A 23 8.64 1.65 5.14
C LYS A 23 9.12 0.65 6.19
N LYS A 24 8.22 -0.20 6.69
CA LYS A 24 8.54 -1.23 7.68
C LYS A 24 9.51 -2.29 7.15
N SER A 25 9.37 -2.73 5.90
CA SER A 25 10.33 -3.67 5.30
C SER A 25 11.72 -3.03 5.24
N TYR A 26 11.82 -1.77 4.80
CA TYR A 26 13.10 -1.06 4.74
C TYR A 26 13.77 -0.95 6.11
N GLU A 27 13.02 -0.52 7.14
CA GLU A 27 13.52 -0.42 8.52
C GLU A 27 13.95 -1.78 9.09
N THR A 28 13.32 -2.87 8.64
CA THR A 28 13.60 -4.23 9.13
C THR A 28 14.73 -4.89 8.34
N ALA A 29 15.02 -4.46 7.11
CA ALA A 29 15.98 -5.10 6.21
C ALA A 29 17.39 -5.24 6.80
N LEU A 30 17.83 -4.25 7.57
CA LEU A 30 19.16 -4.26 8.19
C LEU A 30 19.26 -5.18 9.42
N LYS A 31 18.12 -5.57 10.01
CA LYS A 31 18.06 -6.36 11.25
C LYS A 31 17.64 -7.81 11.01
N ASP A 32 16.73 -8.02 10.07
CA ASP A 32 16.12 -9.31 9.79
C ASP A 32 15.63 -9.31 8.34
N ILE A 33 16.45 -9.88 7.45
CA ILE A 33 16.18 -9.94 6.01
C ILE A 33 14.92 -10.77 5.74
N THR A 34 14.77 -11.92 6.38
CA THR A 34 13.61 -12.80 6.18
C THR A 34 12.31 -12.11 6.57
N LYS A 35 12.31 -11.34 7.66
CA LYS A 35 11.14 -10.57 8.07
C LYS A 35 10.88 -9.38 7.14
N SER A 36 11.94 -8.72 6.66
CA SER A 36 11.83 -7.67 5.64
C SER A 36 11.16 -8.20 4.37
N GLU A 37 11.63 -9.34 3.85
CA GLU A 37 11.06 -9.98 2.65
C GLU A 37 9.59 -10.36 2.85
N LYS A 38 9.24 -10.92 4.02
CA LYS A 38 7.83 -11.22 4.34
C LYS A 38 6.95 -9.97 4.29
N VAL A 39 7.41 -8.85 4.85
CA VAL A 39 6.69 -7.58 4.84
C VAL A 39 6.63 -7.00 3.43
N HIS A 40 7.71 -7.10 2.66
CA HIS A 40 7.78 -6.68 1.26
C HIS A 40 6.77 -7.45 0.40
N HIS A 41 6.71 -8.78 0.55
CA HIS A 41 5.72 -9.61 -0.15
C HIS A 41 4.27 -9.27 0.20
N GLN A 42 4.01 -8.81 1.43
CA GLN A 42 2.68 -8.29 1.79
C GLN A 42 2.38 -6.97 1.07
N ALA A 43 3.37 -6.08 0.97
CA ALA A 43 3.25 -4.85 0.19
C ALA A 43 2.99 -5.15 -1.30
N ASP A 44 3.68 -6.13 -1.89
CA ASP A 44 3.47 -6.53 -3.29
C ASP A 44 2.04 -7.00 -3.59
N LYS A 45 1.43 -7.72 -2.64
CA LYS A 45 0.03 -8.13 -2.76
C LYS A 45 -0.90 -6.91 -2.83
N LEU A 46 -0.69 -5.91 -1.97
CA LEU A 46 -1.45 -4.67 -2.01
C LEU A 46 -1.19 -3.88 -3.29
N PHE A 47 0.05 -3.84 -3.79
CA PHE A 47 0.37 -3.16 -5.04
C PHE A 47 -0.37 -3.77 -6.23
N ARG A 48 -0.46 -5.11 -6.29
CA ARG A 48 -1.26 -5.80 -7.31
C ARG A 48 -2.74 -5.45 -7.21
N GLU A 49 -3.30 -5.38 -6.00
CA GLU A 49 -4.71 -4.99 -5.79
C GLU A 49 -4.94 -3.52 -6.20
N ILE A 50 -4.03 -2.61 -5.86
CA ILE A 50 -4.08 -1.21 -6.30
C ILE A 50 -4.05 -1.12 -7.82
N LYS A 51 -3.14 -1.86 -8.48
CA LYS A 51 -3.06 -1.90 -9.93
C LYS A 51 -4.36 -2.40 -10.54
N TYR A 52 -4.88 -3.53 -10.05
CA TYR A 52 -6.13 -4.11 -10.52
C TYR A 52 -7.29 -3.11 -10.43
N LEU A 53 -7.48 -2.49 -9.26
CA LEU A 53 -8.53 -1.48 -9.07
C LEU A 53 -8.34 -0.23 -9.94
N THR A 54 -7.09 0.18 -10.15
CA THR A 54 -6.77 1.34 -11.00
C THR A 54 -7.06 1.05 -12.47
N PHE A 55 -6.67 -0.13 -12.97
CA PHE A 55 -6.94 -0.56 -14.34
C PHE A 55 -8.44 -0.78 -14.60
N GLN A 56 -9.14 -1.47 -13.68
CA GLN A 56 -10.59 -1.68 -13.81
C GLN A 56 -11.41 -0.39 -13.79
N HIS A 57 -10.87 0.70 -13.26
CA HIS A 57 -11.54 2.01 -13.23
C HIS A 57 -11.02 2.96 -14.33
N GLY A 58 -9.97 2.58 -15.07
CA GLY A 58 -9.38 3.37 -16.16
C GLY A 58 -9.97 3.09 -17.55
N ASP A 59 -10.67 1.95 -17.73
CA ASP A 59 -11.32 1.57 -19.00
C ASP A 59 -12.79 2.06 -19.10
N LYS A 60 -13.08 3.31 -18.67
CA LYS A 60 -14.38 3.95 -18.88
C LYS A 60 -14.26 5.28 -19.59
#